data_AF-A0A1H7SF36-F1
#
_entry.id   AF-A0A1H7SF36-F1
#
_cell.length_a   1.000
_cell.length_b   1.000
_cell.length_c   1.000
_cell.angle_alpha   90.00
_cell.angle_beta   90.00
_cell.angle_gamma   90.00
#
_symmetry.space_group_name_H-M   'P 1'
#
loop_
_entity.id
_entity.type
_entity.pdbx_description
1 polymer ?
#
loop_
_entity_poly.entity_id
_entity_poly.type
_entity_poly.pdbx_seq_one_letter_code
_entity_poly.pdbx_strand_id
1 'polypeptide(L)'
;MKKKLLWISVWTFILGFILMYLNFQLVYFLGIAALFVFTLWQMPKASGEYSDEEYAYEKRKTIWTISIAAAYISAGFLALILQTFVL
;
A
#
# COMPACT_ATOMS: atom_id res chain seq x y z
N MET A 1 4.42 -12.91 11.33
CA MET A 1 4.28 -11.64 10.58
C MET A 1 3.87 -11.81 9.12
N LYS A 2 4.57 -12.60 8.28
CA LYS A 2 4.29 -12.73 6.83
C LYS A 2 2.82 -13.02 6.50
N LYS A 3 2.16 -13.93 7.24
CA LYS A 3 0.72 -14.24 7.06
C LYS A 3 -0.20 -13.02 7.31
N LYS A 4 0.13 -12.20 8.31
CA LYS A 4 -0.65 -11.00 8.66
C LYS A 4 -0.48 -9.90 7.60
N LEU A 5 0.73 -9.71 7.07
CA LEU A 5 0.97 -8.80 5.95
C LEU A 5 0.19 -9.24 4.71
N LEU A 6 0.30 -10.53 4.35
CA LEU A 6 -0.39 -11.08 3.19
C LEU A 6 -1.91 -10.83 3.30
N TRP A 7 -2.49 -11.12 4.46
CA TRP A 7 -3.91 -10.91 4.70
C TRP A 7 -4.31 -9.44 4.55
N ILE A 8 -3.55 -8.52 5.16
CA ILE A 8 -3.82 -7.08 5.04
C ILE A 8 -3.67 -6.61 3.59
N SER A 9 -2.62 -7.04 2.88
CA SER A 9 -2.42 -6.71 1.47
C SER A 9 -3.55 -7.23 0.60
N VAL A 10 -4.06 -8.45 0.84
CA VAL A 10 -5.23 -9.00 0.11
C VAL A 10 -6.48 -8.16 0.35
N TRP A 11 -6.79 -7.80 1.60
CA TRP A 11 -7.94 -6.94 1.89
C TRP A 11 -7.80 -5.54 1.32
N THR A 12 -6.60 -4.99 1.37
CA THR A 12 -6.29 -3.67 0.80
C THR A 12 -6.43 -3.72 -0.72
N PHE A 13 -5.99 -4.80 -1.36
CA PHE A 13 -6.18 -5.03 -2.79
C PHE A 13 -7.67 -5.10 -3.14
N ILE A 14 -8.46 -5.92 -2.43
CA ILE A 14 -9.91 -6.04 -2.66
C ILE A 14 -10.60 -4.69 -2.50
N LEU A 15 -10.26 -3.92 -1.47
CA LEU A 15 -10.80 -2.59 -1.25
C LEU A 15 -10.49 -1.64 -2.42
N GLY A 16 -9.21 -1.55 -2.83
CA GLY A 16 -8.80 -0.69 -3.95
C GLY A 16 -9.49 -1.09 -5.26
N PHE A 17 -9.61 -2.40 -5.50
CA PHE A 17 -10.31 -2.95 -6.66
C PHE A 17 -11.78 -2.54 -6.67
N ILE A 18 -12.51 -2.75 -5.56
CA ILE A 18 -13.94 -2.43 -5.46
C ILE A 18 -14.16 -0.93 -5.64
N LEU A 19 -13.34 -0.09 -5.01
CA LEU A 19 -13.48 1.37 -5.12
C LEU A 19 -13.34 1.83 -6.58
N MET A 20 -12.36 1.32 -7.32
CA MET A 20 -12.20 1.64 -8.73
C MET A 20 -13.29 1.00 -9.60
N TYR A 21 -13.65 -0.25 -9.34
CA TYR A 21 -14.67 -0.97 -10.10
C TYR A 21 -16.04 -0.30 -10.00
N LEU A 22 -16.41 0.21 -8.83
CA LEU A 22 -17.65 0.94 -8.58
C LEU A 22 -17.57 2.44 -8.89
N ASN A 23 -16.50 2.89 -9.55
CA ASN A 23 -16.30 4.27 -9.99
C ASN A 23 -16.16 5.31 -8.85
N PHE A 24 -15.78 4.88 -7.64
CA PHE A 24 -15.44 5.77 -6.51
C PHE A 24 -14.00 6.29 -6.62
N GLN A 25 -13.65 6.88 -7.76
CA GLN A 25 -12.28 7.30 -8.09
C GLN A 25 -11.71 8.30 -7.08
N LEU A 26 -12.55 9.22 -6.57
CA LEU A 26 -12.13 10.20 -5.55
C LEU A 26 -11.71 9.52 -4.25
N VAL A 27 -12.51 8.56 -3.76
CA VAL A 27 -12.21 7.81 -2.53
C VAL A 27 -10.97 6.95 -2.72
N TYR A 28 -10.86 6.32 -3.89
CA TYR A 28 -9.67 5.56 -4.27
C TYR A 28 -8.40 6.44 -4.22
N PHE A 29 -8.46 7.61 -4.84
CA PHE A 29 -7.37 8.59 -4.85
C PHE A 29 -7.00 9.07 -3.44
N LEU A 30 -7.99 9.35 -2.58
CA LEU A 30 -7.75 9.70 -1.18
C LEU A 30 -7.04 8.55 -0.43
N GLY A 31 -7.36 7.30 -0.74
CA GLY A 31 -6.65 6.13 -0.22
C GLY A 31 -5.16 6.11 -0.63
N ILE A 32 -4.85 6.40 -1.90
CA ILE A 32 -3.46 6.53 -2.37
C ILE A 32 -2.76 7.67 -1.62
N ALA A 33 -3.38 8.84 -1.49
CA ALA A 33 -2.80 9.98 -0.80
C ALA A 33 -2.50 9.66 0.67
N ALA A 34 -3.41 8.98 1.37
CA ALA A 34 -3.19 8.54 2.74
C ALA A 34 -2.03 7.54 2.86
N LEU A 35 -1.96 6.56 1.96
CA LEU A 35 -0.85 5.59 1.90
C LEU A 35 0.49 6.28 1.61
N PHE A 36 0.50 7.29 0.74
CA PHE A 36 1.69 8.07 0.41
C PHE A 36 2.19 8.87 1.62
N VAL A 37 1.33 9.64 2.28
CA VAL A 37 1.68 10.38 3.50
C VAL A 37 2.17 9.43 4.59
N PHE A 38 1.49 8.30 4.77
CA PHE A 38 1.91 7.29 5.73
C PHE A 38 3.30 6.73 5.40
N THR A 39 3.58 6.43 4.13
CA THR A 39 4.88 5.94 3.68
C THR A 39 5.99 6.96 3.95
N LEU A 40 5.76 8.24 3.67
CA LEU A 40 6.72 9.32 3.96
C LEU A 40 7.00 9.44 5.46
N TRP A 41 5.98 9.30 6.29
CA TRP A 41 6.15 9.34 7.75
C TRP A 41 6.92 8.13 8.30
N GLN A 42 6.97 7.02 7.54
CA GLN A 42 7.70 5.82 7.94
C GLN A 42 9.12 5.76 7.41
N MET A 43 9.57 6.76 6.63
CA MET A 43 10.95 6.81 6.15
C MET A 43 11.92 6.97 7.34
N PRO A 44 13.04 6.22 7.36
CA PRO A 44 14.07 6.36 8.39
C PRO A 44 14.54 7.80 8.51
N LYS A 45 14.81 8.26 9.73
CA LYS A 45 15.46 9.55 9.93
C LYS A 45 16.89 9.44 9.43
N ALA A 46 17.35 10.40 8.64
CA ALA A 46 18.72 10.43 8.12
C ALA A 46 19.81 10.68 9.20
N SER A 47 19.43 10.84 10.47
CA SER A 47 20.35 11.21 11.56
C SER A 47 20.70 9.99 12.42
N GLY A 48 21.95 9.55 12.26
CA GLY A 48 22.88 9.14 13.33
C GLY A 48 22.52 7.94 14.21
N GLU A 49 23.26 6.85 14.02
CA GLU A 49 23.38 5.67 14.91
C GLU A 49 22.09 4.89 15.18
N TYR A 50 21.71 4.06 14.20
CA TYR A 50 20.77 2.97 14.44
C TYR A 50 21.49 1.77 15.08
N SER A 51 20.92 1.21 16.13
CA SER A 51 21.20 -0.17 16.53
C SER A 51 20.82 -1.11 15.37
N ASP A 52 21.57 -2.21 15.18
CA ASP A 52 21.24 -3.23 14.17
C ASP A 52 19.80 -3.75 14.30
N GLU A 53 19.28 -3.79 15.53
CA GLU A 53 17.90 -4.19 15.82
C GLU A 53 16.88 -3.15 15.37
N GLU A 54 17.16 -1.86 15.58
CA GLU A 54 16.28 -0.77 15.15
C GLU A 54 16.25 -0.65 13.62
N TYR A 55 17.41 -0.78 12.98
CA TYR A 55 17.48 -0.80 11.52
C TYR A 55 16.70 -1.98 10.93
N ALA A 56 16.81 -3.18 11.51
CA ALA A 56 16.05 -4.35 11.08
C ALA A 56 14.53 -4.16 11.28
N TYR A 57 14.12 -3.50 12.35
CA TYR A 57 12.72 -3.17 12.61
C TYR A 57 12.17 -2.15 11.61
N GLU A 58 12.87 -1.03 11.39
CA GLU A 58 12.48 -0.01 10.44
C GLU A 58 12.42 -0.56 9.01
N LYS A 59 13.42 -1.34 8.59
CA LYS A 59 13.41 -2.00 7.28
C LYS A 59 12.18 -2.88 7.09
N ARG A 60 11.80 -3.68 8.10
CA ARG A 60 10.60 -4.53 8.03
C ARG A 60 9.32 -3.70 7.92
N LYS A 61 9.24 -2.62 8.68
CA LYS A 61 8.11 -1.70 8.71
C LYS A 61 7.94 -0.99 7.35
N THR A 62 9.03 -0.52 6.75
CA THR A 62 9.05 0.05 5.40
C THR A 62 8.58 -0.96 4.34
N ILE A 63 9.11 -2.20 4.37
CA ILE A 63 8.68 -3.26 3.44
C ILE A 63 7.17 -3.53 3.57
N TRP A 64 6.65 -3.57 4.79
CA TRP A 64 5.22 -3.74 5.05
C TRP A 64 4.39 -2.64 4.40
N THR A 65 4.74 -1.39 4.66
CA THR A 65 4.02 -0.22 4.17
C THR A 65 4.04 -0.15 2.64
N ILE A 66 5.20 -0.37 2.03
CA ILE A 66 5.33 -0.43 0.57
C ILE A 66 4.51 -1.58 -0.03
N SER A 67 4.50 -2.75 0.61
CA SER A 67 3.72 -3.90 0.11
C SER A 67 2.21 -3.64 0.14
N ILE A 68 1.72 -2.96 1.18
CA ILE A 68 0.30 -2.58 1.30
C ILE A 68 -0.05 -1.53 0.23
N ALA A 69 0.81 -0.52 0.05
CA ALA A 69 0.61 0.51 -0.97
C ALA A 69 0.62 -0.08 -2.39
N ALA A 70 1.57 -0.96 -2.69
CA ALA A 70 1.65 -1.64 -3.97
C ALA A 70 0.39 -2.48 -4.25
N ALA A 71 -0.10 -3.23 -3.24
CA ALA A 71 -1.34 -3.99 -3.36
C ALA A 71 -2.56 -3.09 -3.66
N TYR A 72 -2.70 -1.97 -2.96
CA TYR A 72 -3.78 -1.02 -3.22
C TYR A 72 -3.73 -0.43 -4.64
N ILE A 73 -2.55 0.04 -5.06
CA ILE A 73 -2.37 0.72 -6.34
C ILE A 73 -2.58 -0.26 -7.51
N SER A 74 -1.96 -1.44 -7.43
CA SER A 74 -2.11 -2.49 -8.45
C SER A 74 -3.55 -2.95 -8.61
N ALA A 75 -4.34 -2.97 -7.53
CA ALA A 75 -5.76 -3.29 -7.60
C ALA A 75 -6.56 -2.30 -8.45
N GLY A 76 -6.28 -1.00 -8.31
CA GLY A 76 -6.96 0.01 -9.13
C GLY A 76 -6.55 -0.05 -10.60
N PHE A 77 -5.27 -0.32 -10.89
CA PHE A 77 -4.84 -0.58 -12.27
C PHE A 77 -5.52 -1.82 -12.87
N LEU A 78 -5.64 -2.90 -12.09
CA LEU A 78 -6.35 -4.09 -12.56
C LEU A 78 -7.82 -3.79 -12.87
N ALA A 79 -8.51 -3.07 -11.98
CA ALA A 79 -9.89 -2.66 -12.20
C ALA A 79 -10.05 -1.82 -13.48
N LEU A 80 -9.14 -0.86 -13.71
CA LEU A 80 -9.12 -0.04 -14.93
C LEU A 80 -8.90 -0.89 -16.19
N ILE A 81 -7.95 -1.83 -16.16
CA ILE A 81 -7.69 -2.73 -17.28
C ILE A 81 -8.93 -3.55 -17.61
N LEU A 82 -9.58 -4.14 -16.60
CA LEU A 82 -10.81 -4.92 -16.80
C LEU A 82 -11.95 -4.06 -17.37
N GLN A 83 -12.15 -2.85 -16.84
CA GLN A 83 -13.14 -1.90 -17.35
C GLN A 83 -12.85 -1.41 -18.77
N THR A 84 -11.58 -1.39 -19.20
CA THR A 84 -11.20 -0.84 -20.51
C THR A 84 -11.18 -1.89 -21.62
N PHE A 85 -10.77 -3.12 -21.30
CA PHE A 85 -10.46 -4.14 -22.31
C PHE A 85 -11.36 -5.39 -22.26
N VAL A 86 -12.13 -5.58 -21.18
CA VAL A 86 -12.95 -6.79 -21.00
C VAL A 86 -14.44 -6.46 -20.96
N LEU A 87 -14.80 -5.39 -20.25
CA LEU A 87 -16.16 -4.83 -20.19
C LEU A 87 -16.36 -3.78 -21.28
#